data_AF-A0A2A4EP46-F1
#
_entry.id   AF-A0A2A4EP46-F1
#
_cell.length_a   1.000
_cell.length_b   1.000
_cell.length_c   1.000
_cell.angle_alpha   90.00
_cell.angle_beta   90.00
_cell.angle_gamma   90.00
#
_symmetry.space_group_name_H-M   'P 1'
#
loop_
_entity.id
_entity.type
_entity.pdbx_description
1 polymer ?
#
loop_
_entity_poly.entity_id
_entity_poly.type
_entity_poly.pdbx_seq_one_letter_code
_entity_poly.pdbx_strand_id
1 'polypeptide(L)'
;MKWLSIIVRLVVAIVLGYSAAMPVTQLLLAHMSAEIPLWLVHAIRSCIHLFSPGYSADALDIEDMTTFLLFLLIWLVFAVVIGFIVFAVWGRIRAIRAAQ
;
A
#
# COMPACT_ATOMS: atom_id res chain seq x y z
N MET A 1 -17.41 -5.47 -27.23
CA MET A 1 -16.28 -4.54 -27.43
C MET A 1 -16.21 -3.40 -26.40
N LYS A 2 -17.33 -2.74 -26.02
CA LYS A 2 -17.34 -1.63 -25.03
C LYS A 2 -16.83 -2.01 -23.62
N TRP A 3 -17.05 -3.26 -23.18
CA TRP A 3 -16.59 -3.75 -21.87
C TRP A 3 -15.07 -3.91 -21.77
N LEU A 4 -14.42 -4.29 -22.86
CA LEU A 4 -12.97 -4.46 -22.91
C LEU A 4 -12.25 -3.10 -22.76
N SER A 5 -12.78 -2.04 -23.38
CA SER A 5 -12.19 -0.70 -23.25
C SER A 5 -12.36 -0.09 -21.86
N ILE A 6 -13.46 -0.42 -21.15
CA ILE A 6 -13.67 -0.01 -19.76
C ILE A 6 -12.64 -0.69 -18.84
N ILE A 7 -12.45 -2.00 -18.98
CA ILE A 7 -11.46 -2.74 -18.18
C ILE A 7 -10.05 -2.21 -18.44
N VAL A 8 -9.68 -1.99 -19.70
CA VAL A 8 -8.36 -1.43 -20.05
C VAL A 8 -8.17 -0.03 -19.47
N ARG A 9 -9.17 0.85 -19.55
CA ARG A 9 -9.09 2.20 -18.94
C ARG A 9 -8.98 2.15 -17.43
N LEU A 10 -9.64 1.19 -16.78
CA LEU A 10 -9.59 1.01 -15.34
C LEU A 10 -8.22 0.48 -14.90
N VAL A 11 -7.66 -0.49 -15.63
CA VAL A 11 -6.30 -0.99 -15.42
C VAL A 11 -5.27 0.12 -15.65
N VAL A 12 -5.39 0.92 -16.71
CA VAL A 12 -4.49 2.05 -16.98
C VAL A 12 -4.62 3.12 -15.89
N ALA A 13 -5.82 3.42 -15.40
CA ALA A 13 -6.01 4.36 -14.30
C ALA A 13 -5.41 3.84 -12.98
N ILE A 14 -5.53 2.53 -12.71
CA ILE A 14 -4.88 1.88 -11.57
C ILE A 14 -3.36 1.96 -11.71
N VAL A 15 -2.80 1.60 -12.88
CA VAL A 15 -1.35 1.64 -13.14
C VAL A 15 -0.82 3.07 -13.04
N LEU A 16 -1.51 4.06 -13.61
CA LEU A 16 -1.12 5.48 -13.49
C LEU A 16 -1.24 5.98 -12.04
N GLY A 17 -2.26 5.55 -11.30
CA GLY A 17 -2.38 5.79 -9.87
C GLY A 17 -1.21 5.19 -9.08
N TYR A 18 -0.78 3.98 -9.43
CA TYR A 18 0.40 3.32 -8.85
C TYR A 18 1.71 4.06 -9.17
N SER A 19 1.90 4.47 -10.42
CA SER A 19 3.08 5.22 -10.84
C SER A 19 3.16 6.60 -10.19
N ALA A 20 2.01 7.24 -9.92
CA ALA A 20 1.93 8.50 -9.21
C ALA A 20 2.05 8.33 -7.67
N ALA A 21 1.63 7.20 -7.13
CA ALA A 21 1.75 6.89 -5.71
C ALA A 21 3.21 6.63 -5.31
N MET A 22 4.03 6.00 -6.16
CA MET A 22 5.44 5.75 -5.88
C MET A 22 6.25 6.99 -5.44
N PRO A 23 6.28 8.10 -6.20
CA PRO A 23 7.03 9.29 -5.80
C PRO A 23 6.45 9.95 -4.55
N VAL A 24 5.13 9.91 -4.35
CA VAL A 24 4.49 10.45 -3.13
C VAL A 24 4.85 9.60 -1.92
N THR A 25 4.87 8.28 -2.04
CA THR A 25 5.33 7.39 -0.98
C THR A 25 6.80 7.59 -0.66
N GLN A 26 7.67 7.74 -1.66
CA GLN A 26 9.08 8.04 -1.42
C GLN A 26 9.28 9.40 -0.74
N LEU A 27 8.49 10.41 -1.11
CA LEU A 27 8.55 11.74 -0.51
C LEU A 27 8.04 11.75 0.94
N LEU A 28 6.98 10.99 1.23
CA LEU A 28 6.47 10.75 2.58
C LEU A 28 7.46 9.98 3.43
N LEU A 29 8.08 8.93 2.89
CA LEU A 29 9.12 8.14 3.56
C LEU A 29 10.35 8.98 3.86
N ALA A 30 10.79 9.82 2.93
CA ALA A 30 11.92 10.74 3.13
C ALA A 30 11.63 11.82 4.19
N HIS A 31 10.36 12.19 4.41
CA HIS A 31 9.97 13.11 5.50
C HIS A 31 9.78 12.39 6.84
N MET A 32 9.37 11.13 6.83
CA MET A 32 9.13 10.32 8.04
C MET A 32 10.41 9.67 8.58
N SER A 33 11.48 9.59 7.79
CA SER A 33 12.79 9.06 8.23
C SER A 33 13.50 9.97 9.24
N ALA A 34 13.01 11.20 9.46
CA ALA A 34 13.65 12.14 10.37
C ALA A 34 13.68 11.64 11.83
N GLU A 35 12.68 10.88 12.29
CA GLU A 35 12.64 10.36 13.66
C GLU A 35 11.83 9.05 13.74
N ILE A 36 12.47 7.89 13.57
CA ILE A 36 11.81 6.60 13.85
C ILE A 36 11.57 6.50 15.36
N PRO A 37 10.32 6.36 15.83
CA PRO A 37 10.05 6.32 17.26
C PRO A 37 10.66 5.08 17.94
N LEU A 38 11.22 5.26 19.13
CA LEU A 38 11.93 4.20 19.88
C LEU A 38 11.07 2.95 20.17
N TRP A 39 9.75 3.12 20.31
CA TRP A 39 8.82 1.99 20.49
C TRP A 39 8.71 1.14 19.22
N LEU A 40 8.78 1.77 18.04
CA LEU A 40 8.73 1.08 16.74
C LEU A 40 10.03 0.33 16.48
N VAL A 41 11.16 0.93 16.87
CA VAL A 41 12.47 0.27 16.86
C VAL A 41 12.46 -1.02 17.70
N HIS A 42 11.90 -0.97 18.92
CA HIS A 42 11.78 -2.15 19.77
C HIS A 42 10.85 -3.21 19.18
N ALA A 43 9.73 -2.81 18.60
CA ALA A 43 8.79 -3.71 17.94
C ALA A 43 9.46 -4.44 16.76
N ILE A 44 10.17 -3.72 15.90
CA ILE A 44 10.87 -4.28 14.74
C ILE A 44 11.99 -5.22 15.18
N ARG A 45 12.80 -4.82 16.17
CA ARG A 45 13.85 -5.70 16.72
C ARG A 45 13.26 -6.99 17.30
N SER A 46 12.12 -6.90 17.99
CA SER A 46 11.42 -8.08 18.51
C SER A 46 10.90 -8.99 17.39
N CYS A 47 10.34 -8.40 16.33
CA CYS A 47 9.92 -9.13 15.13
C CYS A 47 11.10 -9.83 14.44
N ILE A 48 12.22 -9.13 14.22
CA ILE A 48 13.41 -9.72 13.60
C ILE A 48 13.95 -10.86 14.45
N HIS A 49 14.00 -10.71 15.78
CA HIS A 49 14.44 -11.78 16.68
C HIS A 49 13.50 -12.99 16.68
N LEU A 50 12.21 -12.79 16.44
CA LEU A 50 11.23 -13.89 16.26
C LEU A 50 11.52 -14.72 15.00
N PHE A 51 11.90 -14.07 13.90
CA PHE A 51 12.17 -14.75 12.62
C PHE A 51 13.60 -15.29 12.50
N SER A 52 14.57 -14.61 13.12
CA SER A 52 16.00 -14.95 13.09
C SER A 52 16.61 -14.83 14.50
N PRO A 53 16.39 -15.82 15.38
CA PRO A 53 16.93 -15.81 16.73
C PRO A 53 18.46 -15.82 16.69
N GLY A 54 19.09 -14.84 17.36
CA GLY A 54 20.55 -14.67 17.39
C GLY A 54 21.09 -13.65 16.37
N TYR A 55 20.25 -13.10 15.50
CA TYR A 55 20.62 -11.97 14.64
C TYR A 55 20.54 -10.64 15.41
N SER A 56 21.65 -9.90 15.47
CA SER A 56 21.69 -8.57 16.08
C SER A 56 21.38 -7.51 15.02
N ALA A 57 20.12 -7.10 14.90
CA ALA A 57 19.72 -6.10 13.92
C ALA A 57 20.36 -4.73 14.17
N ASP A 58 21.04 -4.23 13.13
CA ASP A 58 21.71 -2.93 13.07
C ASP A 58 20.68 -1.81 12.95
N ALA A 59 21.12 -0.56 13.10
CA ALA A 59 20.26 0.61 12.83
C ALA A 59 19.73 0.62 11.39
N LEU A 60 20.56 0.20 10.43
CA LEU A 60 20.19 0.12 9.00
C LEU A 60 19.09 -0.92 8.76
N ASP A 61 19.20 -2.10 9.37
CA ASP A 61 18.18 -3.15 9.24
C ASP A 61 16.81 -2.70 9.78
N ILE A 62 16.83 -1.94 10.87
CA ILE A 62 15.62 -1.40 11.48
C ILE A 62 14.99 -0.35 10.54
N GLU A 63 15.79 0.53 9.94
CA GLU A 63 15.33 1.53 8.97
C GLU A 63 14.71 0.87 7.73
N ASP A 64 15.38 -0.14 7.17
CA ASP A 64 14.91 -0.88 6.00
C ASP A 64 13.60 -1.64 6.30
N MET A 65 13.50 -2.30 7.45
CA MET A 65 12.26 -2.97 7.84
C MET A 65 11.13 -1.99 8.14
N THR A 66 11.44 -0.85 8.76
CA THR A 66 10.44 0.21 8.99
C THR A 66 9.90 0.71 7.65
N THR A 67 10.80 0.99 6.72
CA THR A 67 10.49 1.46 5.37
C THR A 67 9.64 0.47 4.60
N PHE A 68 10.02 -0.81 4.64
CA PHE A 68 9.27 -1.90 4.02
C PHE A 68 7.85 -2.03 4.60
N LEU A 69 7.72 -1.99 5.93
CA LEU A 69 6.42 -2.07 6.60
C LEU A 69 5.52 -0.88 6.26
N LEU A 70 6.07 0.33 6.23
CA LEU A 70 5.32 1.54 5.83
C LEU A 70 4.87 1.44 4.37
N PHE A 71 5.74 0.98 3.48
CA PHE A 71 5.39 0.75 2.09
C PHE A 71 4.25 -0.28 1.95
N LEU A 72 4.37 -1.41 2.64
CA LEU A 72 3.37 -2.47 2.62
C LEU A 72 2.02 -2.01 3.21
N LEU A 73 2.04 -1.22 4.28
CA LEU A 73 0.84 -0.63 4.88
C LEU A 73 0.12 0.30 3.90
N ILE A 74 0.86 1.19 3.23
CA ILE A 74 0.29 2.10 2.23
C ILE A 74 -0.34 1.31 1.09
N TRP A 75 0.33 0.27 0.60
CA TRP A 75 -0.21 -0.63 -0.42
C TRP A 75 -1.51 -1.29 0.02
N LEU A 76 -1.58 -1.78 1.26
CA LEU A 76 -2.78 -2.39 1.81
C LEU A 76 -3.95 -1.39 1.84
N VAL A 77 -3.69 -0.15 2.28
CA VAL A 77 -4.70 0.92 2.32
C VAL A 77 -5.22 1.22 0.90
N PHE A 78 -4.33 1.37 -0.08
CA PHE A 78 -4.73 1.60 -1.47
C PHE A 78 -5.56 0.45 -2.04
N ALA A 79 -5.16 -0.80 -1.78
CA ALA A 79 -5.89 -1.98 -2.25
C ALA A 79 -7.32 -2.01 -1.68
N VAL A 80 -7.48 -1.70 -0.39
CA VAL A 80 -8.80 -1.63 0.26
C VAL A 80 -9.66 -0.52 -0.34
N VAL A 81 -9.10 0.69 -0.53
CA VAL A 81 -9.83 1.83 -1.12
C VAL A 81 -10.28 1.52 -2.55
N ILE A 82 -9.40 0.98 -3.38
CA ILE A 82 -9.73 0.59 -4.76
C ILE A 82 -10.80 -0.51 -4.76
N GLY A 83 -10.65 -1.53 -3.92
CA GLY A 83 -11.63 -2.61 -3.77
C GLY A 83 -13.01 -2.07 -3.39
N PHE A 84 -13.07 -1.11 -2.47
CA PHE A 84 -14.31 -0.47 -2.05
C PHE A 84 -14.95 0.34 -3.18
N ILE A 85 -14.17 1.13 -3.92
CA ILE A 85 -14.66 1.91 -5.08
C ILE A 85 -15.21 0.97 -6.15
N VAL A 86 -14.48 -0.09 -6.50
CA VAL A 86 -14.93 -1.08 -7.50
C VAL A 86 -16.23 -1.75 -7.05
N PHE A 87 -16.33 -2.14 -5.77
CA PHE A 87 -17.54 -2.73 -5.21
C PHE A 87 -18.74 -1.77 -5.29
N ALA A 88 -18.57 -0.51 -4.88
CA ALA A 88 -19.61 0.51 -4.92
C ALA A 88 -20.07 0.81 -6.35
N VAL A 89 -19.13 0.93 -7.29
CA VAL A 89 -19.43 1.14 -8.72
C VAL A 89 -20.18 -0.07 -9.30
N TRP A 90 -19.78 -1.28 -8.95
CA TRP A 90 -20.48 -2.48 -9.40
C TRP A 90 -21.92 -2.51 -8.90
N GLY A 91 -22.15 -2.18 -7.63
CA GLY A 91 -23.49 -2.07 -7.05
C GLY A 91 -24.38 -1.09 -7.83
N ARG A 92 -23.85 0.09 -8.16
CA ARG A 92 -24.55 1.08 -8.99
C ARG A 92 -24.85 0.58 -10.41
N ILE A 93 -23.90 -0.09 -11.05
CA ILE A 93 -24.11 -0.64 -12.40
C ILE A 93 -25.21 -1.70 -12.40
N ARG A 94 -25.28 -2.57 -11.38
CA ARG A 94 -26.38 -3.56 -11.26
C ARG A 94 -27.73 -2.88 -11.06
N ALA A 95 -27.79 -1.86 -10.20
CA ALA A 95 -29.04 -1.13 -9.95
C ALA A 95 -29.57 -0.45 -11.22
N ILE A 96 -28.71 0.17 -12.02
CA ILE A 96 -29.10 0.80 -13.29
C ILE A 96 -29.63 -0.22 -14.29
N ARG A 97 -28.99 -1.40 -14.40
CA ARG A 97 -29.45 -2.47 -15.30
C ARG A 97 -30.77 -3.11 -14.87
N ALA A 98 -31.10 -3.12 -13.58
CA ALA A 98 -32.37 -3.66 -13.09
C ALA A 98 -33.57 -2.72 -13.30
N ALA A 99 -33.30 -1.45 -13.60
CA ALA A 99 -34.31 -0.42 -13.87
C ALA A 99 -34.60 -0.20 -15.37
N GLN A 100 -33.91 -0.93 -16.26
CA GLN A 100 -34.15 -0.97 -17.70
C GLN A 100 -34.83 -2.28 -18.10
#